data_AF-A0A951YQX7-F1
#
_entry.id   AF-A0A951YQX7-F1
#
_cell.length_a   1.000
_cell.length_b   1.000
_cell.length_c   1.000
_cell.angle_alpha   90.00
_cell.angle_beta   90.00
_cell.angle_gamma   90.00
#
_symmetry.space_group_name_H-M   'P 1'
#
loop_
_entity.id
_entity.type
_entity.pdbx_description
1 polymer ?
#
loop_
_entity_poly.entity_id
_entity_poly.type
_entity_poly.pdbx_seq_one_letter_code
_entity_poly.pdbx_strand_id
1 'polypeptide(L)'
;MIVTLLPLLTAFGLGSIVTALVQAFLAQRSMQDERSFREKQTAYVGLLEAYHRAAVEGTDEAAKNFAYWQMRCELVAPEAVRRAIGRIVETNDDRTGRTKAHEDLKAALRVDLGVTK
;
A
#
# COMPACT_ATOMS: atom_id res chain seq x y z
N MET A 1 -35.78 22.56 -28.40
CA MET A 1 -34.79 23.63 -28.12
C MET A 1 -33.62 23.09 -27.26
N ILE A 2 -33.01 21.95 -27.66
CA ILE A 2 -31.92 21.27 -26.91
C ILE A 2 -30.60 21.26 -27.71
N VAL A 3 -30.63 21.71 -28.98
CA VAL A 3 -29.52 21.58 -29.94
C VAL A 3 -28.52 22.76 -29.90
N THR A 4 -28.79 23.82 -29.13
CA THR A 4 -27.97 25.06 -29.13
C THR A 4 -26.82 25.08 -28.12
N LEU A 5 -26.72 24.11 -27.21
CA LEU A 5 -25.64 24.07 -26.20
C LEU A 5 -24.37 23.33 -26.68
N LEU A 6 -24.52 22.39 -27.61
CA LEU A 6 -23.41 21.64 -28.23
C LEU A 6 -22.42 22.55 -29.00
N PRO A 7 -22.87 23.52 -29.82
CA PRO A 7 -21.97 24.45 -30.50
C PRO A 7 -21.28 25.42 -29.55
N LEU A 8 -21.90 25.78 -28.41
CA LEU A 8 -21.26 26.67 -27.42
C LEU A 8 -20.12 25.97 -26.66
N LEU A 9 -20.26 24.66 -26.39
CA LEU A 9 -19.20 23.86 -25.76
C LEU A 9 -17.97 23.72 -26.66
N THR A 10 -18.14 23.73 -27.98
CA THR A 10 -17.06 23.68 -28.98
C THR A 10 -16.54 25.06 -29.40
N ALA A 11 -17.39 26.09 -29.48
CA ALA A 11 -17.02 27.42 -29.97
C ALA A 11 -16.33 28.33 -28.94
N PHE A 12 -16.52 28.10 -27.63
CA PHE A 12 -15.94 28.93 -26.56
C PHE A 12 -14.72 28.30 -25.86
N GLY A 13 -14.20 27.16 -26.34
CA GLY A 13 -13.10 26.46 -25.66
C GLY A 13 -13.49 25.91 -24.27
N LEU A 14 -14.77 25.94 -23.89
CA LEU A 14 -15.24 25.41 -22.61
C LEU A 14 -15.00 23.90 -22.51
N GLY A 15 -15.08 23.17 -23.63
CA GLY A 15 -14.69 21.77 -23.68
C GLY A 15 -13.21 21.53 -23.33
N SER A 16 -12.29 22.42 -23.71
CA SER A 16 -10.87 22.27 -23.37
C SER A 16 -10.58 22.64 -21.92
N ILE A 17 -11.29 23.62 -21.35
CA ILE A 17 -11.18 23.95 -19.91
C ILE A 17 -11.70 22.79 -19.05
N VAL A 18 -12.87 22.23 -19.36
CA VAL A 18 -13.42 21.08 -18.63
C VAL A 18 -12.47 19.87 -18.74
N THR A 19 -11.96 19.60 -19.93
CA THR A 19 -10.98 18.51 -20.15
C THR A 19 -9.70 18.73 -19.34
N ALA A 20 -9.16 19.95 -19.33
CA ALA A 20 -7.97 20.28 -18.56
C ALA A 20 -8.18 20.10 -17.05
N LEU A 21 -9.35 20.46 -16.52
CA LEU A 21 -9.69 20.24 -15.11
C LEU A 21 -9.80 18.74 -14.77
N VAL A 22 -10.44 17.95 -15.62
CA VAL A 22 -10.53 16.49 -15.43
C VAL A 22 -9.14 15.85 -15.50
N GLN A 23 -8.31 16.23 -16.46
CA GLN A 23 -6.94 15.72 -16.60
C GLN A 23 -6.08 16.11 -15.40
N ALA A 24 -6.17 17.36 -14.92
CA ALA A 24 -5.44 17.81 -13.74
C ALA A 24 -5.86 17.02 -12.48
N PHE A 25 -7.16 16.77 -12.31
CA PHE A 25 -7.68 15.96 -11.21
C PHE A 25 -7.18 14.51 -11.28
N LEU A 26 -7.27 13.87 -12.45
CA LEU A 26 -6.77 12.50 -12.65
C LEU A 26 -5.26 12.39 -12.45
N ALA A 27 -4.49 13.37 -12.95
CA ALA A 27 -3.05 13.43 -12.76
C ALA A 27 -2.69 13.55 -11.27
N GLN A 28 -3.37 14.45 -10.55
CA GLN A 28 -3.15 14.63 -9.12
C GLN A 28 -3.45 13.35 -8.33
N ARG A 29 -4.56 12.68 -8.65
CA ARG A 29 -4.91 11.40 -8.03
C ARG A 29 -3.87 10.32 -8.35
N SER A 30 -3.48 10.19 -9.61
CA SER A 30 -2.46 9.23 -10.03
C SER A 30 -1.13 9.46 -9.31
N MET A 31 -0.73 10.71 -9.09
CA MET A 31 0.49 11.03 -8.34
C MET A 31 0.39 10.62 -6.86
N GLN A 32 -0.77 10.82 -6.24
CA GLN A 32 -1.01 10.39 -4.85
C GLN A 32 -1.01 8.86 -4.73
N ASP A 33 -1.68 8.17 -5.65
CA ASP A 33 -1.76 6.72 -5.69
C ASP A 33 -0.37 6.10 -5.91
N GLU A 34 0.41 6.63 -6.86
CA GLU A 34 1.79 6.20 -7.13
C GLU A 34 2.71 6.42 -5.92
N ARG A 35 2.60 7.59 -5.27
CA ARG A 35 3.38 7.88 -4.06
C ARG A 35 3.03 6.92 -2.93
N SER A 36 1.74 6.72 -2.68
CA SER A 36 1.27 5.80 -1.65
C SER A 36 1.74 4.37 -1.91
N PHE A 37 1.65 3.92 -3.17
CA PHE A 37 2.14 2.60 -3.58
C PHE A 37 3.63 2.44 -3.29
N ARG A 38 4.47 3.41 -3.67
CA ARG A 38 5.93 3.35 -3.44
C ARG A 38 6.30 3.34 -1.96
N GLU A 39 5.64 4.16 -1.15
CA GLU A 39 5.86 4.23 0.30
C GLU A 39 5.51 2.89 0.95
N LYS A 40 4.37 2.30 0.60
CA LYS A 40 3.94 0.96 1.04
C LYS A 40 4.91 -0.13 0.58
N GLN A 41 5.24 -0.17 -0.70
CA GLN A 41 6.15 -1.17 -1.27
C GLN A 41 7.49 -1.17 -0.53
N THR A 42 8.06 0.01 -0.29
CA THR A 42 9.34 0.16 0.41
C THR A 42 9.24 -0.36 1.85
N ALA A 43 8.18 0.00 2.58
CA ALA A 43 7.96 -0.48 3.93
C ALA A 43 7.79 -2.01 3.98
N TYR A 44 7.03 -2.58 3.05
CA TYR A 44 6.74 -4.01 3.01
C TYR A 44 7.95 -4.85 2.64
N VAL A 45 8.74 -4.43 1.66
CA VAL A 45 9.99 -5.13 1.31
C VAL A 45 10.97 -5.08 2.48
N GLY A 46 11.19 -3.89 3.08
CA GLY A 46 12.08 -3.75 4.24
C GLY A 46 11.62 -4.57 5.45
N LEU A 47 10.31 -4.65 5.71
CA LEU A 47 9.75 -5.52 6.73
C LEU A 47 10.07 -6.99 6.47
N LEU A 48 9.86 -7.48 5.25
CA LEU A 48 10.09 -8.89 4.91
C LEU A 48 11.57 -9.26 5.00
N GLU A 49 12.47 -8.38 4.57
CA GLU A 49 13.91 -8.56 4.71
C GLU A 49 14.33 -8.60 6.18
N ALA A 50 13.90 -7.62 6.97
CA ALA A 50 14.21 -7.55 8.40
C ALA A 50 13.63 -8.73 9.18
N TYR A 51 12.43 -9.18 8.79
CA TYR A 51 11.77 -10.33 9.36
C TYR A 51 12.53 -11.63 9.10
N HIS A 52 12.95 -11.85 7.87
CA HIS A 52 13.80 -12.99 7.51
C HIS A 52 15.11 -12.97 8.32
N ARG A 53 15.76 -11.79 8.39
CA ARG A 53 17.00 -11.61 9.13
C ARG A 53 16.83 -11.93 10.62
N ALA A 54 15.77 -11.43 11.25
CA ALA A 54 15.45 -11.74 12.65
C ALA A 54 15.24 -13.24 12.89
N ALA A 55 14.60 -13.93 11.95
CA ALA A 55 14.35 -15.37 12.04
C ALA A 55 15.62 -16.23 11.84
N VAL A 56 16.59 -15.76 11.05
CA VAL A 56 17.84 -16.50 10.77
C VAL A 56 18.94 -16.19 11.78
N GLU A 57 19.14 -14.92 12.11
CA GLU A 57 20.25 -14.49 12.98
C GLU A 57 19.94 -14.66 14.45
N GLY A 58 18.68 -14.48 14.87
CA GLY A 58 18.28 -14.57 16.28
C GLY A 58 18.95 -13.56 17.21
N THR A 59 19.49 -12.46 16.67
CA THR A 59 20.16 -11.41 17.44
C THR A 59 19.19 -10.31 17.87
N ASP A 60 19.49 -9.63 18.98
CA ASP A 60 18.72 -8.47 19.45
C ASP A 60 18.71 -7.32 18.42
N GLU A 61 19.84 -7.12 17.71
CA GLU A 61 19.93 -6.14 16.63
C GLU A 61 18.95 -6.46 15.49
N ALA A 62 18.90 -7.72 15.04
CA ALA A 62 17.99 -8.14 13.99
C ALA A 62 16.51 -8.03 14.44
N ALA A 63 16.21 -8.36 15.70
CA ALA A 63 14.88 -8.19 16.28
C ALA A 63 14.45 -6.71 16.34
N LYS A 64 15.35 -5.81 16.76
CA LYS A 64 15.11 -4.35 16.75
C LYS A 64 14.93 -3.79 15.35
N ASN A 65 15.70 -4.30 14.38
CA ASN A 65 15.52 -3.92 12.98
C ASN A 65 14.15 -4.34 12.45
N PHE A 66 13.67 -5.54 12.79
CA PHE A 66 12.30 -5.96 12.46
C PHE A 66 11.25 -5.04 13.10
N ALA A 67 11.39 -4.71 14.39
CA ALA A 67 10.48 -3.77 15.06
C ALA A 67 10.47 -2.38 14.42
N TYR A 68 11.63 -1.87 13.98
CA TYR A 68 11.73 -0.62 13.23
C TYR A 68 10.89 -0.65 11.94
N TRP A 69 11.00 -1.72 11.16
CA TRP A 69 10.21 -1.85 9.92
C TRP A 69 8.73 -2.10 10.19
N GLN A 70 8.37 -2.77 11.28
CA GLN A 70 6.99 -2.86 11.73
C GLN A 70 6.40 -1.46 11.97
N MET A 71 7.09 -0.59 12.71
CA MET A 71 6.65 0.79 12.94
C MET A 71 6.50 1.56 11.62
N ARG A 72 7.42 1.36 10.66
CA ARG A 72 7.31 1.97 9.33
C ARG A 72 6.04 1.52 8.61
N CYS A 73 5.69 0.24 8.69
CA CYS A 73 4.43 -0.27 8.16
C CYS A 73 3.21 0.34 8.87
N GLU A 74 3.26 0.58 10.18
CA GLU A 74 2.14 1.18 10.92
C GLU A 74 1.74 2.58 10.41
N LEU A 75 2.66 3.31 9.79
CA LEU A 75 2.42 4.63 9.22
C LEU A 75 1.70 4.61 7.87
N VAL A 76 1.90 3.56 7.07
CA VAL A 76 1.48 3.53 5.65
C VAL A 76 0.48 2.42 5.34
N ALA A 77 0.39 1.40 6.20
CA ALA A 77 -0.36 0.18 5.94
C ALA A 77 -1.81 0.25 6.48
N PRO A 78 -2.78 -0.36 5.77
CA PRO A 78 -4.12 -0.50 6.30
C PRO A 78 -4.14 -1.42 7.52
N GLU A 79 -5.22 -1.34 8.31
CA GLU A 79 -5.40 -2.13 9.53
C GLU A 79 -5.25 -3.64 9.30
N ALA A 80 -5.72 -4.16 8.16
CA ALA A 80 -5.60 -5.58 7.82
C ALA A 80 -4.14 -6.05 7.79
N VAL A 81 -3.25 -5.27 7.19
CA VAL A 81 -1.81 -5.56 7.15
C VAL A 81 -1.21 -5.44 8.55
N ARG A 82 -1.53 -4.36 9.30
CA ARG A 82 -1.02 -4.16 10.67
C ARG A 82 -1.39 -5.32 11.60
N ARG A 83 -2.64 -5.80 11.53
CA ARG A 83 -3.09 -6.99 12.28
C ARG A 83 -2.37 -8.27 11.84
N ALA A 84 -2.11 -8.43 10.54
CA ALA A 84 -1.36 -9.59 10.06
C ALA A 84 0.09 -9.59 10.56
N ILE A 85 0.74 -8.43 10.63
CA ILE A 85 2.07 -8.28 11.23
C ILE A 85 2.03 -8.61 12.73
N GLY A 86 1.05 -8.08 13.47
CA GLY A 86 0.87 -8.41 14.90
C GLY A 86 0.77 -9.91 15.15
N ARG A 87 0.01 -10.64 14.31
CA ARG A 87 -0.12 -12.09 14.42
C ARG A 87 1.19 -12.86 14.21
N ILE A 88 2.14 -12.33 13.44
CA ILE A 88 3.48 -12.95 13.32
C ILE A 88 4.20 -12.92 14.67
N VAL A 89 4.09 -11.82 15.40
CA VAL A 89 4.71 -11.63 16.72
C VAL A 89 4.01 -12.50 17.76
N GLU A 90 2.68 -12.51 17.77
CA GLU A 90 1.87 -13.31 18.71
C GLU A 90 2.10 -14.82 18.56
N THR A 91 2.39 -15.29 17.34
CA THR A 91 2.59 -16.72 17.04
C THR A 91 4.06 -17.15 17.08
N ASN A 92 4.96 -16.34 17.66
CA ASN A 92 6.39 -16.64 17.65
C ASN A 92 6.74 -17.99 18.29
N ASP A 93 6.00 -18.38 19.34
CA ASP A 93 6.19 -19.65 20.04
C ASP A 93 5.28 -20.79 19.52
N ASP A 94 4.39 -20.50 18.55
CA ASP A 94 3.48 -21.47 17.92
C ASP A 94 3.85 -21.67 16.44
N ARG A 95 4.58 -22.75 16.16
CA ARG A 95 5.01 -23.09 14.78
C ARG A 95 3.84 -23.22 13.81
N THR A 96 2.71 -23.79 14.23
CA THR A 96 1.56 -24.03 13.34
C THR A 96 0.82 -22.73 13.08
N GLY A 97 0.55 -21.95 14.14
CA GLY A 97 -0.02 -20.62 14.04
C GLY A 97 0.83 -19.67 13.20
N ARG A 98 2.16 -19.76 13.31
CA ARG A 98 3.10 -18.93 12.55
C ARG A 98 3.05 -19.20 11.06
N THR A 99 2.91 -20.45 10.62
CA THR A 99 2.72 -20.77 9.21
C THR A 99 1.46 -20.11 8.65
N LYS A 100 0.35 -20.15 9.40
CA LYS A 100 -0.88 -19.47 8.97
C LYS A 100 -0.70 -17.94 8.96
N ALA A 101 -0.07 -17.38 9.98
CA ALA A 101 0.21 -15.95 10.06
C ALA A 101 1.08 -15.46 8.89
N HIS A 102 2.06 -16.27 8.43
CA HIS A 102 2.83 -15.97 7.23
C HIS A 102 1.97 -15.86 5.97
N GLU A 103 1.10 -16.83 5.74
CA GLU A 103 0.22 -16.83 4.56
C GLU A 103 -0.74 -15.64 4.60
N ASP A 104 -1.33 -15.38 5.76
CA ASP A 104 -2.22 -14.25 5.96
C ASP A 104 -1.51 -12.90 5.76
N LEU A 105 -0.26 -12.75 6.23
CA LEU A 105 0.54 -11.56 5.98
C LEU A 105 0.79 -11.37 4.49
N LYS A 106 1.27 -12.40 3.78
CA LYS A 106 1.50 -12.32 2.33
C LYS A 106 0.22 -11.96 1.58
N ALA A 107 -0.91 -12.55 1.93
CA ALA A 107 -2.20 -12.24 1.32
C ALA A 107 -2.57 -10.77 1.54
N ALA A 108 -2.46 -10.27 2.78
CA ALA A 108 -2.77 -8.88 3.11
C ALA A 108 -1.88 -7.89 2.34
N LEU A 109 -0.57 -8.16 2.24
CA LEU A 109 0.37 -7.31 1.49
C LEU A 109 0.03 -7.27 -0.01
N ARG A 110 -0.29 -8.43 -0.61
CA ARG A 110 -0.65 -8.50 -2.03
C ARG A 110 -1.96 -7.79 -2.35
N VAL A 111 -2.95 -7.90 -1.46
CA VAL A 111 -4.23 -7.19 -1.59
C VAL A 111 -4.01 -5.68 -1.50
N ASP A 112 -3.26 -5.20 -0.50
CA ASP A 112 -3.03 -3.76 -0.33
C ASP A 112 -2.18 -3.15 -1.46
N LEU A 113 -1.23 -3.91 -2.03
CA LEU A 113 -0.47 -3.49 -3.22
C LEU A 113 -1.24 -3.68 -4.54
N GLY A 114 -2.45 -4.27 -4.53
CA GLY A 114 -3.21 -4.54 -5.74
C GLY A 114 -2.61 -5.61 -6.67
N VAL A 115 -1.76 -6.50 -6.14
CA VAL A 115 -1.08 -7.57 -6.90
C VAL A 115 -2.01 -8.76 -7.19
N THR A 116 -2.99 -9.01 -6.32
CA THR A 116 -4.02 -10.04 -6.52
C THR A 116 -5.39 -9.40 -6.33
N LYS A 117 -6.27 -9.58 -7.33
CA LYS A 117 -7.72 -9.43 -7.18
C LYS A 117 -8.31 -10.70 -6.60
#